data_AF-A0A7W0UCT2-F1
#
_entry.id   AF-A0A7W0UCT2-F1
#
_cell.length_a   1.000
_cell.length_b   1.000
_cell.length_c   1.000
_cell.angle_alpha   90.00
_cell.angle_beta   90.00
_cell.angle_gamma   90.00
#
_symmetry.space_group_name_H-M   'P 1'
#
loop_
_entity.id
_entity.type
_entity.pdbx_description
1 polymer ?
#
loop_
_entity_poly.entity_id
_entity_poly.type
_entity_poly.pdbx_seq_one_letter_code
_entity_poly.pdbx_strand_id
1 'polypeptide(L)' 'MFSALADRTTARPRLTLLAVIVFVALAGVFGGPVAGALEDSGGFTPADSGSVRAVERIQEATGTEANPGIVAL' A
#
# COMPACT_ATOMS: atom_id res chain seq x y z
N MET A 1 24.76 20.97 15.74
CA MET A 1 24.56 19.53 15.40
C MET A 1 24.24 19.31 13.93
N PHE A 2 23.31 20.05 13.32
CA PHE A 2 22.97 19.91 11.89
C PHE A 2 24.11 20.27 10.91
N SER A 3 25.03 21.15 11.30
CA SER A 3 26.15 21.57 10.47
C SER A 3 27.08 20.41 10.09
N ALA A 4 27.34 19.48 11.01
CA ALA A 4 28.20 18.32 10.75
C ALA A 4 27.56 17.29 9.79
N LEU A 5 26.22 17.24 9.75
CA LEU A 5 25.46 16.45 8.77
C LEU A 5 25.52 17.13 7.39
N ALA A 6 25.28 18.44 7.35
CA ALA A 6 25.35 19.23 6.12
C ALA A 6 26.75 19.18 5.47
N ASP A 7 27.82 19.29 6.27
CA ASP A 7 29.19 19.17 5.75
C ASP A 7 29.47 17.77 5.20
N ARG A 8 29.00 16.71 5.87
CA ARG A 8 29.18 15.34 5.39
C ARG A 8 28.38 15.05 4.13
N THR A 9 27.14 15.54 4.02
CA THR A 9 26.32 15.34 2.82
C THR A 9 26.91 16.09 1.62
N THR A 10 27.49 17.27 1.84
CA THR A 10 28.09 18.10 0.79
C THR A 10 29.50 17.65 0.40
N ALA A 11 30.26 17.03 1.32
CA ALA A 11 31.60 16.53 1.05
C ALA A 11 31.64 15.30 0.12
N ARG A 12 30.58 14.49 0.08
CA ARG A 12 30.49 13.27 -0.76
C ARG A 12 29.10 13.10 -1.40
N PRO A 13 28.67 14.01 -2.27
CA PRO A 13 27.28 14.07 -2.74
C PRO A 13 26.83 12.81 -3.48
N ARG A 14 27.72 12.20 -4.29
CA ARG A 14 27.42 10.97 -5.03
C ARG A 14 27.20 9.76 -4.11
N LEU A 15 27.98 9.63 -3.05
CA LEU A 15 27.84 8.55 -2.08
C LEU A 15 26.54 8.72 -1.28
N THR A 16 26.24 9.95 -0.87
CA THR A 16 24.99 10.28 -0.17
C THR A 16 23.78 9.96 -1.04
N LEU A 17 23.79 10.34 -2.32
CA LEU A 17 22.72 10.04 -3.26
C LEU A 17 22.53 8.52 -3.40
N LEU A 18 23.62 7.78 -3.58
CA LEU A 18 23.59 6.32 -3.70
C LEU A 18 23.02 5.67 -2.42
N ALA A 19 23.41 6.16 -1.24
CA ALA A 19 22.89 5.66 0.03
C ALA A 19 21.38 5.88 0.16
N VAL A 20 20.86 7.04 -0.26
CA VAL A 20 19.42 7.31 -0.26
C VAL A 20 18.68 6.38 -1.23
N ILE A 21 19.21 6.20 -2.45
CA ILE A 21 18.60 5.30 -3.44
C ILE A 21 18.53 3.87 -2.90
N VAL A 22 19.63 3.37 -2.31
CA VAL A 22 19.67 2.04 -1.69
C VAL A 22 18.67 1.93 -0.55
N PHE A 23 18.60 2.94 0.31
CA PHE A 23 17.64 2.96 1.41
C PHE A 23 16.19 2.88 0.91
N VAL A 24 15.82 3.69 -0.09
CA VAL A 24 14.47 3.68 -0.68
C VAL A 24 14.18 2.34 -1.34
N ALA A 25 15.14 1.76 -2.07
CA ALA A 25 14.97 0.44 -2.68
C ALA A 25 14.73 -0.65 -1.63
N LEU A 26 15.51 -0.67 -0.54
CA LEU A 26 15.31 -1.60 0.56
C LEU A 26 13.94 -1.40 1.21
N ALA A 27 13.55 -0.16 1.50
CA ALA A 27 12.23 0.16 2.04
C ALA A 27 11.10 -0.34 1.12
N GLY A 28 11.24 -0.19 -0.19
CA GLY A 28 10.30 -0.74 -1.16
C GLY A 28 10.25 -2.27 -1.15
N VAL A 29 11.38 -2.95 -1.09
CA VAL A 29 11.45 -4.43 -1.05
C VAL A 29 10.80 -4.98 0.22
N PHE A 30 11.05 -4.38 1.38
CA PHE A 30 10.50 -4.85 2.65
C PHE A 30 9.07 -4.35 2.92
N GLY A 31 8.74 -3.14 2.47
CA GLY A 31 7.42 -2.52 2.66
C GLY A 31 6.40 -2.86 1.59
N GLY A 32 6.83 -3.22 0.38
CA GLY A 32 5.95 -3.59 -0.72
C GLY A 32 4.98 -4.72 -0.38
N PRO A 33 5.44 -5.83 0.25
CA PRO A 33 4.54 -6.89 0.71
C PRO A 33 3.49 -6.41 1.72
N VAL A 34 3.86 -5.45 2.58
CA VAL A 34 2.92 -4.86 3.54
C VAL A 34 1.86 -4.07 2.81
N ALA A 35 2.23 -3.23 1.85
CA ALA A 35 1.26 -2.46 1.05
C ALA A 35 0.24 -3.37 0.35
N GLY A 36 0.69 -4.45 -0.29
CA GLY A 36 -0.22 -5.41 -0.95
C GLY A 36 -1.15 -6.15 0.03
N ALA A 37 -0.68 -6.42 1.25
CA ALA A 37 -1.51 -7.03 2.28
C ALA A 37 -2.63 -6.10 2.80
N LEU A 38 -2.49 -4.77 2.64
CA LEU A 38 -3.52 -3.82 3.04
C LEU A 38 -4.59 -3.58 1.97
N GLU A 39 -4.30 -3.81 0.68
CA GLU A 39 -5.27 -3.60 -0.40
C GLU A 39 -6.40 -4.64 -0.42
N ASP A 40 -6.16 -5.85 0.09
CA ASP A 40 -7.08 -6.99 -0.02
C ASP A 40 -8.21 -6.99 1.04
N SER A 41 -8.12 -6.17 2.09
CA SER A 41 -8.98 -6.34 3.28
C SER A 41 -10.31 -5.56 3.26
N GLY A 42 -10.82 -5.16 2.09
CA GLY A 42 -12.16 -4.57 1.96
C GLY A 42 -12.37 -3.23 2.71
N GLY A 43 -11.28 -2.60 3.18
CA GLY A 43 -11.09 -1.24 3.73
C GLY A 43 -12.02 -0.75 4.85
N PHE A 44 -13.32 -0.90 4.65
CA PHE A 44 -14.42 -0.38 5.47
C PHE A 44 -15.49 -1.42 5.80
N THR A 45 -15.35 -2.66 5.31
CA THR A 45 -16.35 -3.72 5.54
C THR A 45 -15.75 -4.83 6.41
N PRO A 46 -16.30 -5.11 7.60
CA PRO A 46 -15.89 -6.28 8.37
C PRO A 46 -16.14 -7.56 7.59
N ALA A 47 -15.11 -8.40 7.44
CA ALA A 47 -15.16 -9.65 6.68
C ALA A 47 -16.29 -10.59 7.17
N ASP A 48 -16.60 -10.56 8.47
CA ASP A 48 -17.64 -11.39 9.10
C ASP A 48 -19.03 -10.75 9.15
N SER A 49 -19.24 -9.62 8.49
CA SER A 49 -20.55 -8.96 8.51
C SER A 49 -21.63 -9.80 7.79
N GLY A 50 -22.84 -9.83 8.35
CA GLY A 50 -23.97 -10.54 7.74
C GLY A 50 -24.34 -10.02 6.35
N SER A 51 -24.04 -8.74 6.07
CA SER A 51 -24.19 -8.12 4.76
C SER A 51 -23.23 -8.67 3.71
N VAL A 52 -21.96 -8.93 4.06
CA VAL A 52 -20.97 -9.53 3.13
C VAL A 52 -21.42 -10.94 2.74
N ARG A 53 -21.82 -11.75 3.73
CA ARG A 53 -22.33 -13.11 3.49
C ARG A 53 -23.61 -13.13 2.66
N ALA A 54 -24.47 -12.13 2.81
CA ALA A 54 -25.68 -12.01 1.98
C ALA A 54 -25.33 -11.71 0.52
N VAL A 55 -24.38 -10.80 0.27
CA VAL A 55 -23.89 -10.50 -1.08
C VAL A 55 -23.25 -11.73 -1.73
N GLU A 56 -22.38 -12.44 -1.01
CA GLU A 56 -21.72 -13.65 -1.50
C GLU A 56 -22.74 -14.71 -1.94
N ARG A 57 -23.77 -14.99 -1.13
CA ARG A 57 -24.84 -15.93 -1.50
C ARG A 57 -25.67 -15.49 -2.70
N ILE A 58 -25.92 -14.18 -2.85
CA ILE A 58 -26.64 -13.66 -4.01
C ILE A 58 -25.77 -13.82 -5.27
N GLN A 59 -24.48 -13.54 -5.20
CA GLN A 59 -23.56 -13.75 -6.33
C GLN A 59 -23.43 -15.24 -6.69
N GLU A 60 -23.28 -16.13 -5.71
CA GLU A 60 -23.25 -17.58 -5.92
C GLU A 60 -24.52 -18.09 -6.62
N ALA A 61 -25.69 -17.56 -6.24
CA ALA A 61 -26.97 -17.98 -6.81
C ALA A 61 -27.26 -17.39 -8.19
N THR A 62 -26.70 -16.22 -8.53
CA THR A 62 -27.05 -15.47 -9.74
C THR A 62 -25.93 -15.41 -10.78
N GLY A 63 -24.70 -15.77 -10.40
CA GLY A 63 -23.50 -15.59 -11.22
C GLY A 63 -23.19 -14.13 -11.58
N THR A 64 -23.88 -13.17 -10.97
CA THR A 64 -23.71 -11.73 -11.25
C THR A 64 -22.92 -11.08 -10.14
N GLU A 65 -21.75 -10.54 -10.48
CA GLU A 65 -20.90 -9.82 -9.52
C GLU A 65 -21.60 -8.53 -9.08
N ALA A 66 -21.77 -8.34 -7.77
CA ALA A 66 -22.36 -7.15 -7.19
C ALA A 66 -21.30 -6.03 -7.09
N ASN A 67 -20.73 -5.65 -8.23
CA ASN A 67 -19.80 -4.52 -8.29
C ASN A 67 -20.63 -3.22 -8.41
N PRO A 68 -20.62 -2.31 -7.40
CA PRO A 68 -21.13 -0.98 -7.60
C PRO A 68 -20.19 -0.30 -8.60
N GLY A 69 -20.61 -0.27 -9.87
CA GLY A 69 -19.89 0.44 -10.92
C GLY A 69 -19.53 1.84 -10.43
N ILE A 70 -18.26 2.22 -10.64
CA ILE A 70 -17.70 3.50 -10.19
C ILE A 70 -18.67 4.63 -10.58
N VAL A 71 -19.31 5.24 -9.58
CA VAL A 71 -20.03 6.50 -9.75
C VAL A 71 -19.04 7.61 -9.43
N ALA A 72 -18.38 8.13 -10.45
CA ALA A 72 -17.65 9.39 -10.34
C ALA A 72 -18.70 10.52 -10.22
N LEU A 73 -18.64 11.27 -9.12
CA LEU A 73 -19.38 12.54 -8.94
C LEU A 73 -18.52 13.71 -9.41
#